data_AF-A0A2W1AVI4-F1
#
_entry.id   AF-A0A2W1AVI4-F1
#
_cell.length_a   1.000
_cell.length_b   1.000
_cell.length_c   1.000
_cell.angle_alpha   90.00
_cell.angle_beta   90.00
_cell.angle_gamma   90.00
#
_symmetry.space_group_name_H-M   'P 1'
#
loop_
_entity.id
_entity.type
_entity.pdbx_description
1 polymer ?
#
loop_
_entity_poly.entity_id
_entity_poly.type
_entity_poly.pdbx_seq_one_letter_code
_entity_poly.pdbx_strand_id
1 'polypeptide(L)'
;MRPGDISQVSDIEREAFPTTWPPTSFGKELKNRLARYLVVYSQLVPTAEGSEADILAPVTDLNQPMLHRIFSNLKILLGSPRDVPHWNGHLIVGYVGVWFMADEAHITSIAVREEFRRRGLGEGLLLAALKMSVARRAQVATLEVRVSNHSAQALYLKHGFAKCGLRGRYYADNHEDALIMTVSGLHSPGYQRALREQLGRLDTGIDLSDYPE
;
A
#
# COMPACT_ATOMS: atom_id res chain seq x y z
N MET A 1 -4.53 7.91 -7.11
CA MET A 1 -5.91 7.87 -6.57
C MET A 1 -6.75 8.88 -7.31
N ARG A 2 -7.96 8.49 -7.71
CA ARG A 2 -8.95 9.31 -8.42
C ARG A 2 -10.14 9.58 -7.49
N PRO A 3 -11.00 10.58 -7.75
CA PRO A 3 -12.17 10.84 -6.91
C PRO A 3 -13.10 9.64 -6.73
N GLY A 4 -13.24 8.78 -7.75
CA GLY A 4 -14.04 7.55 -7.68
C GLY A 4 -13.47 6.48 -6.73
N ASP A 5 -12.18 6.57 -6.38
CA ASP A 5 -11.49 5.61 -5.50
C ASP A 5 -11.75 5.90 -4.01
N ILE A 6 -12.23 7.11 -3.68
CA ILE A 6 -12.31 7.62 -2.30
C ILE A 6 -13.08 6.68 -1.39
N SER A 7 -14.20 6.10 -1.86
CA SER A 7 -15.01 5.20 -1.04
C SER A 7 -14.18 3.98 -0.61
N GLN A 8 -13.55 3.29 -1.56
CA GLN A 8 -12.74 2.10 -1.27
C GLN A 8 -11.54 2.44 -0.37
N VAL A 9 -10.85 3.55 -0.64
CA VAL A 9 -9.70 3.99 0.17
C VAL A 9 -10.13 4.35 1.60
N SER A 10 -11.30 4.98 1.77
CA SER A 10 -11.87 5.27 3.08
C SER A 10 -12.24 3.99 3.84
N ASP A 11 -12.70 2.95 3.14
CA ASP A 11 -12.96 1.64 3.76
C ASP A 11 -11.67 1.01 4.28
N ILE A 12 -10.60 1.03 3.45
CA ILE A 12 -9.28 0.53 3.84
C ILE A 12 -8.72 1.31 5.03
N GLU A 13 -8.91 2.64 5.06
CA GLU A 13 -8.49 3.46 6.19
C GLU A 13 -9.20 3.06 7.48
N ARG A 14 -10.53 2.94 7.47
CA ARG A 14 -11.29 2.54 8.66
C ARG A 14 -10.91 1.15 9.15
N GLU A 15 -10.60 0.25 8.23
CA GLU A 15 -10.15 -1.10 8.56
C GLU A 15 -8.74 -1.12 9.16
N ALA A 16 -7.80 -0.36 8.60
CA ALA A 16 -6.42 -0.33 9.05
C ALA A 16 -6.18 0.55 10.28
N PHE A 17 -6.96 1.64 10.40
CA PHE A 17 -6.83 2.67 11.42
C PHE A 17 -8.22 3.02 12.01
N PRO A 18 -8.87 2.08 12.71
CA PRO A 18 -10.25 2.24 13.20
C PRO A 18 -10.41 3.40 14.20
N THR A 19 -9.31 3.88 14.76
CA THR A 19 -9.27 4.92 15.79
C THR A 19 -8.88 6.30 15.27
N THR A 20 -8.66 6.47 13.95
CA THR A 20 -8.37 7.78 13.35
C THR A 20 -9.58 8.70 13.47
N TRP A 21 -9.42 9.82 14.20
CA TRP A 21 -10.47 10.82 14.38
C TRP A 21 -9.94 12.26 14.29
N PRO A 22 -10.54 13.13 13.44
CA PRO A 22 -11.56 12.79 12.45
C PRO A 22 -10.99 11.89 11.34
N PRO A 23 -11.82 11.08 10.66
CA PRO A 23 -11.39 10.32 9.47
C PRO A 23 -10.76 11.23 8.42
N THR A 24 -9.86 10.69 7.60
CA THR A 24 -9.19 11.50 6.56
C THR A 24 -10.23 11.96 5.55
N SER A 25 -10.29 13.29 5.35
CA SER A 25 -11.13 13.87 4.31
C SER A 25 -10.43 13.75 2.96
N PHE A 26 -10.40 12.55 2.37
CA PHE A 26 -9.68 12.29 1.11
C PHE A 26 -10.11 13.21 -0.04
N GLY A 27 -11.36 13.67 -0.05
CA GLY A 27 -11.83 14.68 -1.01
C GLY A 27 -11.18 16.06 -0.85
N LYS A 28 -10.80 16.45 0.36
CA LYS A 28 -9.99 17.66 0.62
C LYS A 28 -8.51 17.38 0.31
N GLU A 29 -8.01 16.21 0.69
CA GLU A 29 -6.63 15.80 0.39
C GLU A 29 -6.33 15.79 -1.11
N LEU A 30 -7.25 15.30 -1.96
CA LEU A 30 -7.07 15.32 -3.40
C LEU A 30 -7.02 16.74 -4.01
N LYS A 31 -7.53 17.75 -3.28
CA LYS A 31 -7.41 19.17 -3.66
C LYS A 31 -6.14 19.81 -3.12
N ASN A 32 -5.48 19.18 -2.13
CA ASN A 32 -4.25 19.67 -1.55
C ASN A 32 -3.09 19.45 -2.52
N ARG A 33 -2.49 20.55 -2.98
CA ARG A 33 -1.37 20.51 -3.95
C ARG A 33 -0.14 19.79 -3.40
N LEU A 34 0.01 19.70 -2.08
CA LEU A 34 1.12 19.02 -1.41
C LEU A 34 0.88 17.51 -1.25
N ALA A 35 -0.38 17.06 -1.28
CA ALA A 35 -0.73 15.68 -1.00
C ALA A 35 -0.78 14.83 -2.28
N ARG A 36 -0.24 13.62 -2.24
CA ARG A 36 -0.33 12.62 -3.30
C ARG A 36 -0.71 11.28 -2.72
N TYR A 37 -1.56 10.56 -3.45
CA TYR A 37 -2.06 9.26 -3.05
C TYR A 37 -1.90 8.24 -4.18
N LEU A 38 -1.17 7.17 -3.88
CA LEU A 38 -1.05 6.00 -4.75
C LEU A 38 -2.01 4.91 -4.24
N VAL A 39 -2.57 4.14 -5.15
CA VAL A 39 -3.46 3.01 -4.85
C VAL A 39 -2.96 1.77 -5.58
N VAL A 40 -3.18 0.61 -5.00
CA VAL A 40 -2.90 -0.69 -5.62
C VAL A 40 -4.22 -1.39 -5.88
N TYR A 41 -4.39 -1.87 -7.11
CA TYR A 41 -5.56 -2.63 -7.54
C TYR A 41 -5.26 -4.13 -7.52
N SER A 42 -6.29 -4.93 -7.21
CA SER A 42 -6.29 -6.36 -7.48
C SER A 42 -6.70 -6.61 -8.93
N GLN A 43 -6.04 -7.58 -9.58
CA GLN A 43 -6.44 -8.08 -10.91
C GLN A 43 -7.63 -9.04 -10.87
N LEU A 44 -8.15 -9.38 -9.68
CA LEU A 44 -9.39 -10.14 -9.55
C LEU A 44 -10.57 -9.25 -9.99
N VAL A 45 -10.95 -9.35 -11.26
CA VAL A 45 -12.23 -8.86 -11.75
C VAL A 45 -13.31 -9.73 -11.09
N PRO A 46 -14.23 -9.17 -10.29
CA PRO A 46 -15.43 -9.90 -9.93
C PRO A 46 -16.19 -10.11 -11.24
N THR A 47 -16.20 -11.33 -11.76
CA THR A 47 -17.08 -11.67 -12.88
C THR A 47 -18.51 -11.51 -12.38
N ALA A 48 -19.10 -10.38 -12.74
CA ALA A 48 -20.52 -10.10 -12.54
C ALA A 48 -21.30 -10.94 -13.55
N GLU A 49 -21.37 -12.24 -13.33
CA GLU A 49 -22.42 -13.12 -13.84
C GLU A 49 -22.14 -14.53 -13.34
N GLY A 50 -23.03 -15.01 -12.46
CA GLY A 50 -23.12 -16.42 -12.17
C GLY A 50 -23.49 -17.17 -13.44
N SER A 51 -22.52 -17.87 -14.00
CA SER A 51 -22.75 -19.05 -14.83
C SER A 51 -21.97 -20.17 -14.18
N GLU A 52 -22.68 -21.15 -13.61
CA GLU A 52 -22.13 -22.39 -13.05
C GLU A 52 -21.39 -23.26 -14.10
N ALA A 53 -21.17 -22.78 -15.33
CA ALA A 53 -20.71 -23.58 -16.46
C ALA A 53 -19.19 -23.54 -16.75
N ASP A 54 -18.40 -22.62 -16.18
CA ASP A 54 -16.97 -22.50 -16.50
C ASP A 54 -16.02 -23.31 -15.58
N ILE A 55 -16.55 -24.27 -14.82
CA ILE A 55 -15.75 -25.16 -13.96
C ILE A 55 -14.95 -26.20 -14.77
N LEU A 56 -15.13 -26.31 -16.09
CA LEU A 56 -14.51 -27.39 -16.88
C LEU A 56 -13.97 -26.91 -18.23
N ALA A 57 -12.68 -26.54 -18.27
CA ALA A 57 -11.84 -26.78 -19.44
C ALA A 57 -10.38 -27.00 -19.02
N PRO A 58 -9.78 -28.19 -19.29
CA PRO A 58 -8.41 -28.50 -18.92
C PRO A 58 -7.45 -27.97 -19.98
N VAL A 59 -6.47 -27.15 -19.61
CA VAL A 59 -5.26 -27.00 -20.42
C VAL A 59 -4.29 -28.09 -19.98
N THR A 60 -4.39 -29.24 -20.63
CA THR A 60 -3.38 -30.29 -20.66
C THR A 60 -2.14 -29.75 -21.38
N ASP A 61 -1.06 -29.53 -20.64
CA ASP A 61 0.29 -29.74 -21.16
C ASP A 61 1.07 -30.61 -20.16
N LEU A 62 1.68 -31.67 -20.68
CA LEU A 62 1.96 -32.94 -20.00
C LEU A 62 3.42 -33.10 -19.57
N ASN A 63 4.20 -32.02 -19.39
CA ASN A 63 5.65 -32.19 -19.29
C ASN A 63 6.43 -31.29 -18.30
N GLN A 64 5.88 -30.93 -17.13
CA GLN A 64 6.71 -30.34 -16.06
C GLN A 64 6.48 -30.97 -14.66
N PRO A 65 7.57 -31.37 -13.94
CA PRO A 65 7.48 -32.14 -12.70
C PRO A 65 7.07 -31.31 -11.45
N MET A 66 5.89 -31.64 -10.92
CA MET A 66 5.58 -31.99 -9.51
C MET A 66 6.06 -31.12 -8.32
N LEU A 67 6.15 -29.78 -8.39
CA LEU A 67 6.22 -28.94 -7.16
C LEU A 67 5.40 -27.63 -7.15
N HIS A 68 4.58 -27.35 -8.17
CA HIS A 68 3.81 -26.08 -8.24
C HIS A 68 2.31 -26.18 -7.88
N ARG A 69 1.88 -27.24 -7.17
CA ARG A 69 0.45 -27.53 -6.87
C ARG A 69 0.15 -27.55 -5.37
N ILE A 70 0.26 -26.40 -4.72
CA ILE A 70 -0.36 -26.15 -3.41
C ILE A 70 -1.15 -24.84 -3.47
N PHE A 71 -2.16 -24.80 -4.34
CA PHE A 71 -3.31 -23.90 -4.19
C PHE A 71 -4.55 -24.77 -4.17
N SER A 72 -4.82 -25.35 -3.02
CA SER A 72 -6.09 -26.01 -2.73
C SER A 72 -6.51 -25.64 -1.32
N ASN A 73 -7.76 -25.18 -1.22
CA ASN A 73 -8.54 -24.95 -0.01
C ASN A 73 -8.38 -23.58 0.67
N LEU A 74 -9.17 -22.60 0.20
CA LEU A 74 -9.78 -21.65 1.12
C LEU A 74 -11.27 -21.48 0.80
N LYS A 75 -12.08 -22.40 1.33
CA LYS A 75 -13.50 -22.18 1.61
C LYS A 75 -13.56 -21.63 3.05
N ILE A 76 -13.99 -20.38 3.22
CA ILE A 76 -14.50 -19.89 4.51
C ILE A 76 -15.91 -19.31 4.26
N LEU A 77 -16.91 -20.08 4.71
CA LEU A 77 -18.30 -19.74 5.06
C LEU A 77 -18.30 -18.74 6.25
N LEU A 78 -19.26 -17.85 6.55
CA LEU A 78 -20.59 -17.53 6.05
C LEU A 78 -20.78 -16.00 6.10
N GLY A 79 -20.99 -15.38 4.95
CA GLY A 79 -21.54 -14.03 4.81
C GLY A 79 -22.29 -13.99 3.49
N SER A 80 -23.54 -13.52 3.49
CA SER A 80 -24.38 -13.54 2.29
C SER A 80 -23.66 -12.80 1.13
N PRO A 81 -23.74 -13.27 -0.13
CA PRO A 81 -23.07 -12.65 -1.29
C PRO A 81 -23.55 -11.22 -1.65
N ARG A 82 -24.23 -10.51 -0.75
CA ARG A 82 -25.06 -9.35 -1.07
C ARG A 82 -24.37 -7.99 -0.97
N ASP A 83 -23.17 -7.89 -0.40
CA ASP A 83 -22.56 -6.58 -0.09
C ASP A 83 -21.12 -6.40 -0.60
N VAL A 84 -20.72 -7.05 -1.70
CA VAL A 84 -19.53 -6.58 -2.46
C VAL A 84 -20.00 -5.43 -3.36
N PRO A 85 -19.67 -4.16 -3.07
CA PRO A 85 -20.16 -3.05 -3.87
C PRO A 85 -19.61 -3.20 -5.30
N HIS A 86 -20.48 -3.00 -6.29
CA HIS A 86 -20.08 -3.04 -7.68
C HIS A 86 -19.22 -1.80 -7.98
N TRP A 87 -17.91 -1.92 -7.79
CA TRP A 87 -16.95 -0.88 -8.15
C TRP A 87 -16.81 -0.83 -9.68
N ASN A 88 -16.46 0.34 -10.24
CA ASN A 88 -16.26 0.56 -11.69
C ASN A 88 -15.05 -0.21 -12.30
N GLY A 89 -14.87 -1.49 -11.95
CA GLY A 89 -14.01 -2.45 -12.64
C GLY A 89 -12.80 -2.95 -11.86
N HIS A 90 -12.36 -2.29 -10.79
CA HIS A 90 -11.14 -2.69 -10.06
C HIS A 90 -11.28 -2.54 -8.54
N LEU A 91 -10.95 -3.61 -7.82
CA LEU A 91 -10.86 -3.63 -6.36
C LEU A 91 -9.54 -3.00 -5.91
N ILE A 92 -9.60 -1.94 -5.10
CA ILE A 92 -8.42 -1.34 -4.46
C ILE A 92 -8.11 -2.15 -3.21
N VAL A 93 -6.87 -2.60 -3.08
CA VAL A 93 -6.40 -3.47 -1.98
C VAL A 93 -5.43 -2.78 -1.04
N GLY A 94 -4.93 -1.60 -1.40
CA GLY A 94 -4.08 -0.79 -0.53
C GLY A 94 -3.82 0.61 -1.10
N TYR A 95 -3.31 1.49 -0.25
CA TYR A 95 -2.96 2.86 -0.62
C TYR A 95 -1.78 3.40 0.21
N VAL A 96 -1.14 4.44 -0.31
CA VAL A 96 -0.17 5.27 0.42
C VAL A 96 -0.46 6.75 0.19
N GLY A 97 -0.43 7.53 1.28
CA GLY A 97 -0.48 8.99 1.27
C GLY A 97 0.88 9.60 1.54
N VAL A 98 1.25 10.63 0.79
CA VAL A 98 2.50 11.38 0.95
C VAL A 98 2.21 12.87 0.83
N TRP A 99 2.70 13.66 1.79
CA TRP A 99 2.74 15.12 1.71
C TRP A 99 4.14 15.57 1.33
N PHE A 100 4.24 16.48 0.36
CA PHE A 100 5.51 17.07 -0.06
C PHE A 100 5.61 18.49 0.48
N MET A 101 6.54 18.71 1.42
CA MET A 101 6.76 20.00 2.07
C MET A 101 8.21 20.41 1.86
N ALA A 102 8.43 21.47 1.07
CA ALA A 102 9.77 21.89 0.65
C ALA A 102 10.58 20.72 0.06
N ASP A 103 11.61 20.26 0.75
CA ASP A 103 12.50 19.17 0.38
C ASP A 103 12.25 17.86 1.16
N GLU A 104 11.14 17.78 1.90
CA GLU A 104 10.72 16.61 2.66
C GLU A 104 9.50 15.91 2.02
N ALA A 105 9.57 14.59 1.93
CA ALA A 105 8.42 13.74 1.68
C ALA A 105 7.93 13.09 2.98
N HIS A 106 6.78 13.53 3.47
CA HIS A 106 6.17 13.02 4.68
C HIS A 106 5.14 11.94 4.34
N ILE A 107 5.44 10.68 4.66
CA ILE A 107 4.52 9.56 4.40
C ILE A 107 3.48 9.54 5.52
N THR A 108 2.25 9.94 5.21
CA THR A 108 1.18 10.13 6.18
C THR A 108 0.49 8.82 6.56
N SER A 109 0.38 7.90 5.60
CA SER A 109 -0.33 6.63 5.80
C SER A 109 0.05 5.61 4.75
N ILE A 110 0.18 4.35 5.18
CA ILE A 110 0.29 3.17 4.32
C ILE A 110 -0.67 2.14 4.86
N ALA A 111 -1.62 1.69 4.04
CA ALA A 111 -2.59 0.69 4.45
C ALA A 111 -2.87 -0.32 3.34
N VAL A 112 -3.15 -1.55 3.77
CA VAL A 112 -3.53 -2.68 2.92
C VAL A 112 -4.68 -3.39 3.61
N ARG A 113 -5.70 -3.76 2.82
CA ARG A 113 -6.80 -4.63 3.26
C ARG A 113 -6.24 -5.88 3.93
N GLU A 114 -6.80 -6.26 5.06
CA GLU A 114 -6.38 -7.33 5.94
C GLU A 114 -6.22 -8.65 5.18
N GLU A 115 -7.19 -8.99 4.34
CA GLU A 115 -7.18 -10.19 3.49
C GLU A 115 -6.04 -10.21 2.44
N PHE A 116 -5.46 -9.05 2.13
CA PHE A 116 -4.34 -8.88 1.19
C PHE A 116 -3.00 -8.59 1.87
N ARG A 117 -2.95 -8.53 3.21
CA ARG A 117 -1.70 -8.33 3.97
C ARG A 117 -0.75 -9.52 3.80
N ARG A 118 0.52 -9.31 4.14
CA ARG A 118 1.60 -10.33 4.10
C ARG A 118 1.94 -10.85 2.70
N ARG A 119 1.50 -10.13 1.65
CA ARG A 119 1.80 -10.42 0.23
C ARG A 119 2.78 -9.42 -0.41
N GLY A 120 3.52 -8.68 0.41
CA GLY A 120 4.47 -7.66 -0.08
C GLY A 120 3.85 -6.33 -0.54
N LEU A 121 2.53 -6.17 -0.50
CA LEU A 121 1.85 -4.95 -0.98
C LEU A 121 2.24 -3.67 -0.21
N GLY A 122 2.42 -3.77 1.11
CA GLY A 122 2.87 -2.63 1.93
C GLY A 122 4.30 -2.18 1.57
N GLU A 123 5.18 -3.14 1.25
CA GLU A 123 6.52 -2.87 0.75
C GLU A 123 6.48 -2.22 -0.64
N GLY A 124 5.64 -2.73 -1.55
CA GLY A 124 5.41 -2.14 -2.86
C GLY A 124 4.92 -0.68 -2.78
N LEU A 125 3.94 -0.41 -1.91
CA LEU A 125 3.44 0.94 -1.65
C LEU A 125 4.53 1.88 -1.11
N LEU A 126 5.33 1.42 -0.15
CA LEU A 126 6.46 2.20 0.38
C LEU A 126 7.49 2.52 -0.71
N LEU A 127 7.88 1.52 -1.51
CA LEU A 127 8.86 1.71 -2.58
C LEU A 127 8.32 2.64 -3.68
N ALA A 128 7.03 2.57 -3.99
CA ALA A 128 6.38 3.50 -4.91
C ALA A 128 6.37 4.93 -4.35
N ALA A 129 6.12 5.10 -3.04
CA ALA A 129 6.22 6.39 -2.37
C ALA A 129 7.65 6.95 -2.44
N LEU A 130 8.68 6.15 -2.15
CA LEU A 130 10.09 6.56 -2.24
C LEU A 130 10.50 6.94 -3.67
N LYS A 131 10.09 6.16 -4.67
CA LYS A 131 10.29 6.51 -6.09
C LYS A 131 9.67 7.86 -6.42
N MET A 132 8.43 8.09 -5.98
CA MET A 132 7.74 9.35 -6.16
C MET A 132 8.45 10.51 -5.45
N SER A 133 9.02 10.27 -4.26
CA SER A 133 9.79 11.27 -3.52
C SER A 133 11.06 11.68 -4.23
N VAL A 134 11.79 10.73 -4.80
CA VAL A 134 12.95 10.99 -5.66
C VAL A 134 12.56 11.82 -6.88
N ALA A 135 11.48 11.46 -7.58
CA ALA A 135 11.01 12.21 -8.75
C ALA A 135 10.65 13.66 -8.39
N ARG A 136 10.11 13.87 -7.18
CA ARG A 136 9.80 15.20 -6.64
C ARG A 136 10.97 15.94 -6.01
N ARG A 137 12.19 15.40 -6.12
CA ARG A 137 13.43 16.00 -5.60
C ARG A 137 13.46 16.20 -4.08
N ALA A 138 12.67 15.42 -3.33
CA ALA A 138 12.76 15.39 -1.88
C ALA A 138 14.15 14.86 -1.46
N GLN A 139 14.80 15.52 -0.51
CA GLN A 139 16.09 15.10 0.03
C GLN A 139 15.95 13.97 1.05
N VAL A 140 14.82 13.96 1.76
CA VAL A 140 14.50 13.01 2.81
C VAL A 140 13.05 12.51 2.68
N ALA A 141 12.79 11.31 3.18
CA ALA A 141 11.43 10.85 3.45
C ALA A 141 11.29 10.47 4.92
N THR A 142 10.21 10.92 5.56
CA THR A 142 9.96 10.70 6.99
C THR A 142 8.54 10.19 7.25
N LEU A 143 8.36 9.54 8.39
CA LEU A 143 7.08 9.03 8.87
C LEU A 143 7.08 8.86 10.39
N GLU A 144 5.87 8.79 10.94
CA GLU A 144 5.61 8.34 12.31
C GLU A 144 5.05 6.92 12.33
N VAL A 145 5.59 6.08 13.21
CA VAL A 145 5.12 4.71 13.42
C VAL A 145 4.99 4.41 14.91
N ARG A 146 3.90 3.74 15.31
CA ARG A 146 3.69 3.23 16.67
C ARG A 146 4.93 2.46 17.18
N VAL A 147 5.33 2.73 18.42
CA VAL A 147 6.44 2.01 19.08
C VAL A 147 6.19 0.50 19.14
N SER A 148 4.93 0.07 19.25
CA SER A 148 4.54 -1.35 19.25
C SER A 148 4.51 -2.00 17.87
N ASN A 149 4.47 -1.21 16.78
CA ASN A 149 4.34 -1.75 15.43
C ASN A 149 5.70 -2.19 14.84
N HIS A 150 6.26 -3.25 15.44
CA HIS A 150 7.56 -3.79 15.06
C HIS A 150 7.62 -4.30 13.62
N SER A 151 6.50 -4.80 13.07
CA SER A 151 6.43 -5.24 11.68
C SER A 151 6.64 -4.07 10.70
N ALA A 152 5.98 -2.93 10.93
CA ALA A 152 6.17 -1.75 10.10
C ALA A 152 7.57 -1.14 10.30
N GLN A 153 8.05 -1.07 11.54
CA GLN A 153 9.42 -0.62 11.82
C GLN A 153 10.47 -1.47 11.09
N ALA A 154 10.33 -2.79 11.09
CA ALA A 154 11.24 -3.69 10.37
C ALA A 154 11.20 -3.46 8.85
N LEU A 155 10.02 -3.22 8.29
CA LEU A 155 9.87 -2.81 6.90
C LEU A 155 10.62 -1.50 6.62
N TYR A 156 10.42 -0.47 7.43
CA TYR A 156 11.08 0.82 7.22
C TYR A 156 12.60 0.72 7.35
N LEU A 157 13.11 -0.02 8.34
CA LEU A 157 14.55 -0.29 8.50
C LEU A 157 15.15 -0.98 7.27
N LYS A 158 14.44 -1.96 6.69
CA LYS A 158 14.85 -2.66 5.45
C LYS A 158 15.05 -1.71 4.27
N HIS A 159 14.32 -0.59 4.22
CA HIS A 159 14.39 0.41 3.15
C HIS A 159 15.20 1.67 3.51
N GLY A 160 16.07 1.54 4.52
CA GLY A 160 17.07 2.57 4.85
C GLY A 160 16.57 3.67 5.77
N PHE A 161 15.36 3.56 6.33
CA PHE A 161 14.92 4.48 7.37
C PHE A 161 15.70 4.23 8.66
N ALA A 162 16.14 5.30 9.31
CA ALA A 162 16.72 5.27 10.64
C ALA A 162 15.73 5.84 11.66
N LYS A 163 15.84 5.43 12.93
CA LYS A 163 15.08 6.04 14.04
C LYS A 163 15.71 7.40 14.36
N CYS A 164 14.93 8.47 14.26
CA CYS A 164 15.41 9.85 14.42
C CYS A 164 14.85 10.55 15.65
N GLY A 165 13.76 10.06 16.23
CA GLY A 165 13.16 10.65 17.41
C GLY A 165 11.94 9.91 17.91
N LEU A 166 11.35 10.44 18.98
CA LEU A 166 10.14 9.94 19.60
C LEU A 166 9.17 11.11 19.82
N ARG A 167 7.92 10.94 19.41
CA ARG A 167 6.82 11.83 19.79
C ARG A 167 6.03 11.16 20.89
N GLY A 168 6.14 11.71 22.10
CA GLY A 168 5.37 11.24 23.25
C GLY A 168 3.87 11.42 23.04
N ARG A 169 3.09 10.39 23.38
CA ARG A 169 1.61 10.41 23.36
C ARG A 169 1.01 10.87 22.03
N TYR A 170 1.66 10.50 20.92
CA TYR A 170 1.32 10.97 19.58
C TYR A 170 -0.04 10.46 19.11
N TYR A 171 -0.34 9.18 19.32
CA TYR A 171 -1.61 8.60 18.90
C TYR A 171 -2.70 8.88 19.93
N ALA A 172 -3.76 9.57 19.50
CA ALA A 172 -4.79 10.09 20.39
C ALA A 172 -5.65 9.00 21.05
N ASP A 173 -5.71 7.81 20.46
CA ASP A 173 -6.59 6.71 20.86
C ASP A 173 -6.13 5.96 22.11
N ASN A 174 -4.82 5.71 22.22
CA ASN A 174 -4.23 4.99 23.34
C ASN A 174 -3.05 5.75 23.99
N HIS A 175 -2.82 7.00 23.58
CA HIS A 175 -1.66 7.81 24.00
C HIS A 175 -0.32 7.13 23.78
N GLU A 176 -0.24 6.24 22.79
CA GLU A 176 1.00 5.58 22.46
C GLU A 176 1.95 6.55 21.75
N ASP A 177 3.23 6.38 22.03
CA ASP A 177 4.29 7.14 21.40
C ASP A 177 4.49 6.73 19.95
N ALA A 178 4.94 7.69 19.13
CA ALA A 178 5.39 7.41 17.77
C ALA A 178 6.91 7.54 17.65
N LEU A 179 7.54 6.54 17.04
CA LEU A 179 8.89 6.68 16.53
C LEU A 179 8.85 7.49 15.24
N ILE A 180 9.67 8.53 15.18
CA ILE A 180 9.97 9.22 13.93
C ILE A 180 11.06 8.41 13.23
N MET A 181 10.79 7.98 12.01
CA MET A 181 11.75 7.29 11.18
C MET A 181 12.00 8.07 9.89
N THR A 182 13.26 8.28 9.54
CA THR A 182 13.64 9.06 8.35
C THR A 182 14.69 8.33 7.54
N VAL A 183 14.51 8.32 6.23
CA VAL A 183 15.57 7.99 5.27
C VAL A 183 16.08 9.29 4.66
N SER A 184 17.39 9.49 4.73
CA SER A 184 18.06 10.69 4.23
C SER A 184 18.94 10.39 3.03
N GLY A 185 19.31 11.42 2.27
CA GLY A 185 20.19 11.25 1.13
C GLY A 185 19.53 10.46 0.01
N LEU A 186 18.24 10.73 -0.24
CA LEU A 186 17.46 10.08 -1.31
C LEU A 186 18.19 10.18 -2.66
N HIS A 187 18.92 11.26 -2.92
CA HIS A 187 19.69 11.46 -4.15
C HIS A 187 21.14 10.96 -4.12
N SER A 188 21.57 10.32 -3.03
CA SER A 188 22.91 9.74 -2.98
C SER A 188 23.03 8.60 -4.01
N PRO A 189 24.18 8.46 -4.70
CA PRO A 189 24.34 7.39 -5.69
C PRO A 189 24.13 5.98 -5.13
N GLY A 190 24.52 5.77 -3.86
CA GLY A 190 24.31 4.50 -3.16
C GLY A 190 22.84 4.18 -2.95
N TYR A 191 22.07 5.14 -2.43
CA TYR A 191 20.64 4.96 -2.19
C TYR A 191 19.86 4.78 -3.49
N GLN A 192 20.15 5.59 -4.52
CA GLN A 192 19.52 5.48 -5.83
C GLN A 192 19.72 4.10 -6.48
N ARG A 193 20.92 3.53 -6.34
CA ARG A 193 21.21 2.17 -6.84
C ARG A 193 20.41 1.12 -6.08
N ALA A 194 20.45 1.14 -4.75
CA ALA A 194 19.70 0.21 -3.90
C ALA A 194 18.19 0.29 -4.17
N LEU A 195 17.62 1.50 -4.26
CA LEU A 195 16.21 1.69 -4.55
C LEU A 195 15.82 1.13 -5.92
N ARG A 196 16.65 1.34 -6.95
CA ARG A 196 16.41 0.79 -8.29
C ARG A 196 16.44 -0.75 -8.30
N GLU A 197 17.39 -1.35 -7.59
CA GLU A 197 17.46 -2.81 -7.44
C GLU A 197 16.24 -3.37 -6.71
N GLN A 198 15.77 -2.69 -5.65
CA GLN A 198 14.56 -3.07 -4.92
C GLN A 198 13.32 -2.99 -5.81
N LEU A 199 13.17 -1.89 -6.57
CA LEU A 199 12.07 -1.73 -7.52
C LEU A 199 12.10 -2.78 -8.64
N GLY A 200 13.29 -3.15 -9.14
CA GLY A 200 13.43 -4.17 -10.19
C GLY A 200 13.09 -5.59 -9.72
N ARG A 201 13.11 -5.86 -8.41
CA ARG A 201 12.70 -7.15 -7.82
C ARG A 201 11.19 -7.23 -7.56
N LEU A 202 10.48 -6.11 -7.58
CA LEU A 202 9.04 -6.05 -7.35
C LEU A 202 8.28 -6.37 -8.64
N ASP A 203 8.01 -7.64 -8.90
CA ASP A 203 7.05 -8.09 -9.91
C ASP A 203 5.61 -7.90 -9.39
N THR A 204 5.21 -6.65 -9.11
CA THR A 204 4.04 -6.38 -8.23
C THR A 204 2.76 -5.89 -8.91
N GLY A 205 2.70 -5.79 -10.23
CA GLY A 205 1.48 -5.34 -10.91
C GLY A 205 0.99 -3.96 -10.47
N ILE A 206 1.83 -3.17 -9.80
CA ILE A 206 1.57 -1.78 -9.46
C ILE A 206 1.79 -0.98 -10.74
N ASP A 207 0.69 -0.53 -11.34
CA ASP A 207 0.76 0.35 -12.49
C ASP A 207 1.32 1.72 -12.07
N LEU A 208 2.59 1.95 -12.41
CA LEU A 208 3.30 3.20 -12.19
C LEU A 208 3.30 4.10 -13.43
N SER A 209 2.60 3.73 -14.51
CA SER A 209 2.62 4.47 -15.79
C SER A 209 1.87 5.81 -15.74
N ASP A 210 0.99 6.00 -14.74
CA ASP A 210 0.22 7.23 -14.52
C ASP A 210 1.04 8.40 -13.89
N TYR A 211 2.35 8.23 -13.62
CA TYR A 211 3.19 9.28 -13.04
C TYR A 211 4.31 9.71 -13.98
N PRO A 212 4.20 10.89 -14.65
CA PRO A 212 5.27 11.40 -15.49
C PRO A 212 6.52 11.73 -14.67
N GLU A 213 7.68 11.58 -15.32
CA GLU A 213 9.01 11.96 -14.82
C GLU A 213 9.12 13.44 -14.41
#